data_AF-A0A845BWB5-F1
#
_entry.id   AF-A0A845BWB5-F1
#
_cell.length_a   1.000
_cell.length_b   1.000
_cell.length_c   1.000
_cell.angle_alpha   90.00
_cell.angle_beta   90.00
_cell.angle_gamma   90.00
#
_symmetry.space_group_name_H-M   'P 1'
#
loop_
_entity.id
_entity.type
_entity.pdbx_description
1 polymer ?
#
loop_
_entity_poly.entity_id
_entity_poly.type
_entity_poly.pdbx_seq_one_letter_code
_entity_poly.pdbx_strand_id
1 'polypeptide(L)'
;WQIVDAAMPAHKEPPPLCYSSVWLSMNCLVLDHKTVIVEASEVNQMEQMDKLGMNVIPMPFRDAYAFGGGLHCSTADVYREGTCEDYFPNQTGDITRV
;
A
#
# COMPACT_ATOMS: atom_id res chain seq x y z
N TRP A 1 11.77 9.26 -8.98
CA TRP A 1 11.23 8.24 -8.07
C TRP A 1 12.12 8.10 -6.85
N GLN A 2 11.52 7.94 -5.68
CA GLN A 2 12.21 7.61 -4.45
C GLN A 2 11.80 6.19 -4.07
N ILE A 3 12.78 5.31 -3.89
CA ILE A 3 12.52 3.96 -3.38
C ILE A 3 12.45 4.05 -1.86
N VAL A 4 11.37 3.53 -1.29
CA VAL A 4 11.17 3.47 0.16
C VAL A 4 11.03 2.02 0.55
N ASP A 5 11.95 1.53 1.37
CA ASP A 5 11.84 0.20 1.96
C ASP A 5 10.67 0.17 2.94
N ALA A 6 9.81 -0.83 2.83
CA ALA A 6 8.65 -0.96 3.71
C ALA A 6 9.09 -1.13 5.17
N ALA A 7 8.32 -0.55 6.09
CA ALA A 7 8.50 -0.82 7.50
C ALA A 7 8.28 -2.31 7.78
N MET A 8 9.02 -2.86 8.75
CA MET A 8 8.77 -4.23 9.20
C MET A 8 7.33 -4.36 9.72
N PRO A 9 6.59 -5.42 9.37
CA PRO A 9 5.23 -5.63 9.87
C PRO A 9 5.21 -5.58 11.40
N ALA A 10 4.15 -5.04 11.97
CA ALA A 10 4.01 -5.00 13.43
C ALA A 10 3.79 -6.40 14.03
N HIS A 11 3.38 -7.35 13.19
CA HIS A 11 3.03 -8.72 13.59
C HIS A 11 4.02 -9.72 13.02
N LYS A 12 4.33 -10.75 13.82
CA LYS A 12 5.26 -11.83 13.43
C LYS A 12 4.59 -12.95 12.65
N GLU A 13 3.28 -13.07 12.77
CA GLU A 13 2.48 -14.12 12.15
C GLU A 13 1.22 -13.52 11.51
N PRO A 14 0.77 -14.06 10.37
CA PRO A 14 -0.50 -13.66 9.77
C PRO A 14 -1.66 -14.14 10.66
N PRO A 15 -2.85 -13.49 10.59
CA PRO A 15 -4.01 -13.97 11.33
C PRO A 15 -4.43 -15.38 10.86
N PRO A 16 -5.16 -16.14 11.71
CA PRO A 16 -5.65 -17.47 11.34
C PRO A 16 -6.39 -17.46 10.00
N LEU A 17 -6.20 -18.52 9.20
CA LEU A 17 -6.80 -18.70 7.87
C LEU A 17 -6.37 -17.67 6.81
N CYS A 18 -5.46 -16.76 7.13
CA CYS A 18 -4.85 -15.88 6.13
C CYS A 18 -3.88 -16.67 5.25
N TYR A 19 -4.16 -16.71 3.95
CA TYR A 19 -3.32 -17.35 2.94
C TYR A 19 -2.23 -16.42 2.38
N SER A 20 -2.15 -15.19 2.88
CA SER A 20 -1.12 -14.21 2.54
C SER A 20 -0.01 -14.18 3.60
N SER A 21 0.88 -13.20 3.52
CA SER A 21 1.98 -13.03 4.48
C SER A 21 1.72 -11.86 5.43
N VAL A 22 2.56 -11.73 6.46
CA VAL A 22 2.61 -10.55 7.34
C VAL A 22 2.83 -9.23 6.58
N TRP A 23 3.31 -9.30 5.34
CA TRP A 23 3.50 -8.14 4.47
C TRP A 23 2.19 -7.55 3.94
N LEU A 24 1.01 -8.07 4.31
CA LEU A 24 -0.23 -7.31 4.15
C LEU A 24 -0.18 -5.95 4.87
N SER A 25 0.77 -5.73 5.78
CA SER A 25 1.07 -4.42 6.36
C SER A 25 1.25 -3.31 5.32
N MET A 26 1.91 -3.59 4.19
CA MET A 26 2.14 -2.59 3.13
C MET A 26 0.95 -2.48 2.15
N ASN A 27 -0.08 -3.32 2.28
CA ASN A 27 -1.25 -3.34 1.41
C ASN A 27 -2.25 -2.23 1.77
N CYS A 28 -1.77 -0.99 1.74
CA CYS A 28 -2.50 0.22 2.10
C CYS A 28 -3.39 0.72 0.95
N LEU A 29 -4.38 1.55 1.25
CA LEU A 29 -5.17 2.25 0.24
C LEU A 29 -4.82 3.74 0.24
N VAL A 30 -4.20 4.21 -0.84
CA VAL A 30 -3.92 5.64 -1.05
C VAL A 30 -5.18 6.31 -1.61
N LEU A 31 -5.72 7.28 -0.88
CA LEU A 31 -6.89 8.06 -1.31
C LEU A 31 -6.47 9.18 -2.26
N ASP A 32 -5.39 9.89 -1.90
CA ASP A 32 -4.80 10.98 -2.67
C ASP A 32 -3.29 11.09 -2.35
N HIS A 33 -2.59 12.06 -2.95
CA HIS A 33 -1.14 12.25 -2.76
C HIS A 33 -0.70 12.63 -1.33
N LYS A 34 -1.65 12.87 -0.42
CA LYS A 34 -1.42 13.24 0.97
C LYS A 34 -2.16 12.35 1.97
N THR A 35 -3.06 11.47 1.54
CA THR A 35 -3.89 10.67 2.46
C THR A 35 -3.81 9.18 2.15
N VAL A 36 -3.53 8.38 3.18
CA VAL A 36 -3.44 6.92 3.08
C VAL A 36 -4.21 6.25 4.21
N ILE A 37 -4.95 5.20 3.88
CA ILE A 37 -5.58 4.31 4.85
C ILE A 37 -4.65 3.12 5.09
N VAL A 38 -4.36 2.87 6.37
CA VAL A 38 -3.48 1.79 6.83
C VAL A 38 -4.24 0.96 7.86
N GLU A 39 -3.96 -0.35 7.90
CA GLU A 39 -4.55 -1.21 8.92
C GLU A 39 -4.10 -0.77 10.32
N ALA A 40 -5.07 -0.60 11.23
CA ALA A 40 -4.88 0.07 12.52
C ALA A 40 -3.88 -0.61 13.47
N SER A 41 -3.64 -1.92 13.33
CA SER A 41 -2.67 -2.65 14.14
C SER A 41 -1.25 -2.65 13.55
N GLU A 42 -1.06 -2.20 12.31
CA GLU A 42 0.24 -2.12 11.63
C GLU A 42 0.97 -0.81 11.98
N VAL A 43 1.26 -0.63 13.27
CA VAL A 43 1.79 0.62 13.84
C VAL A 43 3.07 1.12 13.19
N ASN A 44 3.97 0.22 12.78
CA ASN A 44 5.22 0.59 12.11
C ASN A 44 4.96 1.18 10.71
N GLN A 45 3.96 0.65 10.00
CA GLN A 45 3.59 1.18 8.68
C GLN A 45 2.91 2.53 8.81
N MET A 46 2.05 2.71 9.81
CA MET A 46 1.44 4.00 10.12
C MET A 46 2.51 5.06 10.44
N GLU A 47 3.48 4.74 11.31
CA GLU A 47 4.57 5.65 11.66
C GLU A 47 5.46 5.99 10.44
N GLN A 48 5.74 5.01 9.58
CA GLN A 48 6.49 5.26 8.34
C GLN A 48 5.74 6.23 7.42
N MET A 49 4.45 6.01 7.21
CA MET A 49 3.64 6.87 6.33
C MET A 49 3.52 8.29 6.88
N ASP A 50 3.35 8.45 8.19
CA ASP A 50 3.35 9.76 8.87
C ASP A 50 4.69 10.50 8.66
N LYS A 51 5.83 9.81 8.85
CA LYS A 51 7.17 10.38 8.61
C LYS A 51 7.43 10.76 7.14
N LEU A 52 6.74 10.10 6.20
CA LEU A 52 6.76 10.46 4.77
C LEU A 52 5.84 11.65 4.46
N GLY A 53 5.13 12.20 5.45
CA GLY A 53 4.27 13.37 5.32
C GLY A 53 2.86 13.05 4.82
N MET A 54 2.40 11.81 5.01
CA MET A 54 1.02 11.40 4.70
C MET A 54 0.12 11.60 5.93
N ASN A 55 -1.11 12.05 5.70
CA ASN A 55 -2.22 11.94 6.62
C ASN A 55 -2.68 10.48 6.70
N VAL A 56 -2.38 9.82 7.81
CA VAL A 56 -2.67 8.39 8.01
C VAL A 56 -4.04 8.20 8.65
N ILE A 57 -4.91 7.47 7.96
CA ILE A 57 -6.23 7.07 8.47
C ILE A 57 -6.15 5.61 8.95
N PRO A 58 -6.18 5.33 10.26
CA PRO A 58 -6.20 3.98 10.76
C PRO A 58 -7.56 3.31 10.51
N MET A 59 -7.55 2.08 9.98
CA MET A 59 -8.74 1.27 9.78
C MET A 59 -8.58 -0.11 10.44
N PRO A 60 -9.42 -0.49 11.42
CA PRO A 60 -9.38 -1.84 11.99
C PRO A 60 -9.86 -2.85 10.94
N PHE A 61 -8.92 -3.48 10.24
CA PHE A 61 -9.21 -4.34 9.08
C PHE A 61 -8.55 -5.72 9.18
N ARG A 62 -7.81 -5.99 10.26
CA ARG A 62 -7.03 -7.22 10.43
C ARG A 62 -7.85 -8.51 10.28
N ASP A 63 -9.09 -8.54 10.76
CA ASP A 63 -9.95 -9.72 10.68
C ASP A 63 -10.31 -10.09 9.23
N ALA A 64 -10.32 -9.12 8.32
CA ALA A 64 -10.59 -9.35 6.91
C ALA A 64 -9.40 -10.00 6.17
N TYR A 65 -8.19 -9.97 6.73
CA TYR A 65 -7.01 -10.59 6.10
C TYR A 65 -7.18 -12.09 5.87
N ALA A 66 -7.99 -12.77 6.68
CA ALA A 66 -8.33 -14.18 6.48
C ALA A 66 -8.96 -14.46 5.10
N PHE A 67 -9.57 -13.46 4.47
CA PHE A 67 -10.16 -13.58 3.12
C PHE A 67 -9.16 -13.27 1.99
N GLY A 68 -7.86 -13.21 2.31
CA GLY A 68 -6.78 -13.21 1.32
C GLY A 68 -6.36 -11.83 0.81
N GLY A 69 -6.64 -10.75 1.54
CA GLY A 69 -6.26 -9.41 1.11
C GLY A 69 -6.25 -8.36 2.21
N GLY A 70 -5.46 -7.31 2.00
CA GLY A 70 -5.52 -6.08 2.79
C GLY A 70 -6.46 -5.05 2.17
N LEU A 71 -6.23 -3.77 2.46
CA LEU A 71 -7.10 -2.68 2.01
C LEU A 71 -7.10 -2.55 0.48
N HIS A 72 -5.91 -2.56 -0.16
CA HIS A 72 -5.82 -2.45 -1.61
C HIS A 72 -6.49 -3.63 -2.31
N CYS A 73 -6.21 -4.86 -1.86
CA CYS A 73 -6.82 -6.07 -2.43
C CYS A 73 -8.34 -6.11 -2.30
N SER A 74 -8.89 -5.44 -1.29
CA SER A 74 -10.34 -5.42 -1.01
C SER A 74 -11.07 -4.28 -1.74
N THR A 75 -10.37 -3.50 -2.57
CA THR A 75 -10.94 -2.34 -3.26
C THR A 75 -10.59 -2.34 -4.75
N ALA A 76 -11.41 -1.66 -5.54
CA ALA A 76 -11.15 -1.36 -6.94
C ALA A 76 -11.44 0.11 -7.17
N ASP A 77 -10.41 0.89 -7.48
CA ASP A 77 -10.49 2.32 -7.74
C ASP A 77 -11.01 2.59 -9.17
N VAL A 78 -12.33 2.56 -9.31
CA VAL A 78 -13.02 2.76 -10.59
C VAL A 78 -12.92 4.19 -11.13
N TYR A 79 -12.61 5.17 -10.28
CA TYR A 79 -12.46 6.56 -10.64
C TYR A 79 -11.47 7.27 -9.70
N ARG A 80 -10.55 8.04 -10.28
CA ARG A 80 -9.69 9.00 -9.61
C ARG A 80 -9.63 10.27 -10.45
N GLU A 81 -9.66 11.43 -9.80
CA GLU A 81 -9.51 12.71 -10.49
C GLU A 81 -8.05 12.89 -10.95
N GLY A 82 -7.85 13.23 -12.22
CA GLY A 82 -6.52 13.43 -12.80
C GLY A 82 -6.50 13.36 -14.32
N THR A 83 -5.30 13.51 -14.88
CA THR A 83 -5.03 13.34 -16.32
C THR A 83 -4.08 12.16 -16.55
N CYS A 84 -3.96 11.70 -17.80
CA CYS A 84 -2.96 10.70 -18.16
C CYS A 84 -1.57 11.36 -18.20
N GLU A 85 -0.70 11.01 -17.26
CA GLU A 85 0.65 11.57 -17.13
C GLU A 85 1.73 10.49 -17.30
N ASP A 86 2.88 10.87 -17.86
CA ASP A 86 4.08 10.03 -17.94
C ASP A 86 5.03 10.36 -16.77
N TYR A 87 5.15 9.44 -15.81
CA TYR A 87 6.05 9.55 -14.65
C TYR A 87 7.47 9.01 -14.91
N PHE A 88 7.76 8.54 -16.13
CA PHE A 88 9.08 8.08 -16.58
C PHE A 88 9.41 8.63 -17.99
N PRO A 89 9.48 9.97 -18.18
CA PRO A 89 9.67 10.57 -19.51
C PRO A 89 11.04 10.29 -20.16
N ASN A 90 12.03 9.86 -19.38
CA ASN A 90 13.38 9.56 -19.84
C ASN A 90 13.59 8.04 -19.92
N GLN A 91 13.17 7.43 -21.02
CA GLN A 91 13.30 6.00 -21.25
C GLN A 91 14.57 5.72 -22.06
N THR A 92 15.32 4.68 -21.70
CA THR A 92 16.33 4.13 -22.61
C THR A 92 15.60 3.51 -23.81
N GLY A 93 16.18 3.61 -25.01
CA GLY A 93 15.57 3.03 -26.21
C GLY A 93 15.11 1.57 -25.99
N ASP A 94 13.97 1.23 -26.58
CA ASP A 94 13.34 -0.07 -26.43
C ASP A 94 14.24 -1.17 -27.03
N ILE A 95 14.91 -1.94 -26.16
CA ILE A 95 15.78 -3.07 -26.57
C ILE A 95 14.99 -4.31 -26.99
N THR A 96 13.65 -4.27 -26.90
CA THR A 96 12.73 -5.36 -27.26
C THR A 96 11.95 -5.10 -28.54
N ARG A 97 11.98 -3.87 -29.07
CA ARG A 97 11.50 -3.54 -30.43
C ARG A 97 12.55 -3.98 -31.45
N VAL A 98 12.32 -5.16 -32.05
CA VAL A 98 12.94 -5.63 -33.30
C VAL A 98 12.10 -5.17 -34.49
#